data_AF-A0A1B1MZ87-F1
#
_entry.id   AF-A0A1B1MZ87-F1
#
_cell.length_a   1.000
_cell.length_b   1.000
_cell.length_c   1.000
_cell.angle_alpha   90.00
_cell.angle_beta   90.00
_cell.angle_gamma   90.00
#
_symmetry.space_group_name_H-M   'P 1'
#
loop_
_entity.id
_entity.type
_entity.pdbx_description
1 polymer ?
#
loop_
_entity_poly.entity_id
_entity_poly.type
_entity_poly.pdbx_seq_one_letter_code
_entity_poly.pdbx_strand_id
1 'polypeptide(L)'
;MIDESMKEKLKASVNAIAAKDVEAFHKTLGPGIGTEHDYLLNNVVNFTTVDKAHEENGRILVAVNGENLRQDGGSPVMGYTFYFEQEESADGRL
;
A
#
# COMPACT_ATOMS: atom_id res chain seq x y z
N MET A 1 -10.73 -7.55 9.62
CA MET A 1 -10.15 -6.55 10.54
C MET A 1 -8.66 -6.47 10.23
N ILE A 2 -8.06 -5.27 10.18
CA ILE A 2 -6.60 -5.14 10.00
C ILE A 2 -5.92 -5.37 11.35
N ASP A 3 -5.03 -6.36 11.40
CA ASP A 3 -4.21 -6.63 12.58
C ASP A 3 -3.00 -5.68 12.69
N GLU A 4 -2.26 -5.76 13.80
CA GLU A 4 -1.09 -4.90 14.02
C GLU A 4 0.02 -5.11 12.98
N SER A 5 0.25 -6.34 12.52
CA SER A 5 1.26 -6.63 11.50
C SER A 5 0.91 -5.99 10.14
N MET A 6 -0.37 -5.99 9.77
CA MET A 6 -0.85 -5.32 8.57
C MET A 6 -0.69 -3.81 8.67
N LYS A 7 -0.98 -3.22 9.85
CA LYS A 7 -0.76 -1.78 10.09
C LYS A 7 0.71 -1.41 9.98
N GLU A 8 1.61 -2.22 10.55
CA GLU A 8 3.06 -2.01 10.47
C GLU A 8 3.56 -2.10 9.03
N LYS A 9 3.13 -3.13 8.28
CA LYS A 9 3.46 -3.28 6.84
C LYS A 9 2.95 -2.11 6.01
N LEU A 10 1.70 -1.68 6.23
CA LEU A 10 1.12 -0.52 5.54
C LEU A 10 1.95 0.74 5.80
N LYS A 11 2.25 1.01 7.09
CA LYS A 11 3.05 2.17 7.49
C LYS A 11 4.45 2.13 6.89
N ALA A 12 5.11 0.98 6.91
CA ALA A 12 6.44 0.80 6.30
C ALA A 12 6.40 1.07 4.79
N SER A 13 5.38 0.56 4.10
CA SER A 13 5.22 0.74 2.65
C SER A 13 5.01 2.22 2.30
N VAL A 14 4.11 2.89 3.01
CA VAL A 14 3.81 4.32 2.83
C VAL A 14 5.04 5.19 3.10
N ASN A 15 5.78 4.90 4.17
CA ASN A 15 7.01 5.62 4.50
C ASN A 15 8.09 5.43 3.43
N ALA A 16 8.28 4.20 2.93
CA ALA A 16 9.24 3.92 1.88
C ALA A 16 8.89 4.65 0.59
N ILE A 17 7.60 4.68 0.22
CA ILE A 17 7.11 5.44 -0.92
C ILE A 17 7.40 6.94 -0.75
N ALA A 18 7.05 7.52 0.40
CA ALA A 18 7.26 8.94 0.67
C ALA A 18 8.75 9.32 0.68
N ALA A 19 9.61 8.42 1.17
CA ALA A 19 11.06 8.58 1.20
C ALA A 19 11.75 8.26 -0.14
N LYS A 20 11.01 7.70 -1.12
CA LYS A 20 11.56 7.17 -2.37
C LYS A 20 12.62 6.08 -2.14
N ASP A 21 12.43 5.28 -1.10
CA ASP A 21 13.33 4.20 -0.71
C ASP A 21 12.88 2.88 -1.36
N VAL A 22 13.55 2.53 -2.47
CA VAL A 22 13.27 1.32 -3.26
C VAL A 22 13.46 0.06 -2.41
N GLU A 23 14.56 -0.01 -1.65
CA GLU A 23 14.91 -1.21 -0.88
C GLU A 23 13.91 -1.43 0.27
N ALA A 24 13.56 -0.36 0.99
CA ALA A 24 12.55 -0.44 2.03
C ALA A 24 11.18 -0.79 1.46
N PHE A 25 10.82 -0.27 0.27
CA PHE A 25 9.55 -0.57 -0.37
C PHE A 25 9.48 -2.04 -0.79
N HIS A 26 10.53 -2.59 -1.41
CA HIS A 26 10.52 -4.00 -1.81
C HIS A 26 10.41 -4.96 -0.62
N LYS A 27 10.97 -4.60 0.54
CA LYS A 27 10.84 -5.39 1.77
C LYS A 27 9.40 -5.49 2.29
N THR A 28 8.49 -4.61 1.87
CA THR A 28 7.09 -4.65 2.28
C THR A 28 6.19 -5.42 1.31
N LEU A 29 6.70 -5.78 0.13
CA LEU A 29 5.93 -6.47 -0.91
C LEU A 29 5.88 -7.98 -0.65
N GLY A 30 4.84 -8.62 -1.19
CA GLY A 30 4.71 -10.07 -1.15
C GLY A 30 5.83 -10.77 -1.94
N PRO A 31 6.12 -12.04 -1.63
CA PRO A 31 7.11 -12.81 -2.37
C PRO A 31 6.72 -12.91 -3.85
N GLY A 32 7.69 -12.72 -4.74
CA GLY A 32 7.47 -12.80 -6.20
C GLY A 32 6.97 -11.51 -6.85
N ILE A 33 6.69 -10.47 -6.07
CA ILE A 33 6.49 -9.11 -6.58
C ILE A 33 7.87 -8.53 -6.92
N GLY A 34 8.04 -8.11 -8.17
CA GLY A 34 9.27 -7.55 -8.70
C GLY A 34 9.29 -6.03 -8.62
N THR A 35 9.82 -5.40 -9.66
CA THR A 35 9.96 -3.93 -9.76
C THR A 35 8.78 -3.24 -10.45
N GLU A 36 7.71 -3.97 -10.76
CA GLU A 36 6.53 -3.47 -11.46
C GLU A 36 5.83 -2.32 -10.74
N HIS A 37 6.07 -2.14 -9.44
CA HIS A 37 5.50 -1.07 -8.61
C HIS A 37 6.47 0.08 -8.33
N ASP A 38 7.70 0.06 -8.86
CA ASP A 38 8.70 1.11 -8.60
C ASP A 38 8.25 2.48 -9.09
N TYR A 39 7.36 2.52 -10.09
CA TYR A 39 6.80 3.76 -10.60
C TYR A 39 6.05 4.57 -9.53
N LEU A 40 5.57 3.93 -8.45
CA LEU A 40 4.89 4.61 -7.35
C LEU A 40 5.84 5.56 -6.59
N LEU A 41 7.14 5.24 -6.54
CA LEU A 41 8.20 6.05 -5.90
C LEU A 41 8.51 7.33 -6.69
N ASN A 42 8.12 7.40 -7.97
CA ASN A 42 8.31 8.59 -8.79
C ASN A 42 7.29 9.68 -8.46
N ASN A 43 6.18 9.33 -7.80
CA ASN A 43 5.14 10.29 -7.42
C ASN A 43 5.57 11.05 -6.17
N VAL A 44 5.18 12.33 -6.11
CA VAL A 44 5.42 13.16 -4.93
C VAL A 44 4.07 13.34 -4.25
N VAL A 45 3.84 12.52 -3.22
CA VAL A 45 2.55 12.46 -2.52
C VAL A 45 2.78 12.76 -1.05
N ASN A 46 1.98 13.69 -0.51
CA ASN A 46 1.87 13.90 0.93
C ASN A 46 0.69 13.10 1.45
N PHE A 47 0.94 11.90 1.98
CA PHE A 47 -0.12 11.03 2.50
C PHE A 47 -0.73 11.61 3.78
N THR A 48 -2.05 11.72 3.81
CA THR A 48 -2.78 12.36 4.92
C THR A 48 -3.86 11.48 5.52
N THR A 49 -4.39 10.52 4.75
CA THR A 49 -5.57 9.76 5.14
C THR A 49 -5.38 8.27 4.85
N VAL A 50 -5.73 7.44 5.83
CA VAL A 50 -5.89 5.99 5.65
C VAL A 50 -7.38 5.70 5.77
N ASP A 51 -7.97 5.15 4.70
CA ASP A 51 -9.38 4.83 4.66
C ASP A 51 -9.69 3.56 5.46
N LYS A 52 -10.98 3.31 5.69
CA LYS A 52 -11.41 2.07 6.34
C LYS A 52 -11.06 0.87 5.48
N ALA A 53 -10.43 -0.12 6.10
CA ALA A 53 -10.23 -1.41 5.48
C ALA A 53 -11.56 -2.09 5.17
N HIS A 54 -11.65 -2.74 4.02
CA HIS A 54 -12.77 -3.58 3.65
C HIS A 54 -12.27 -4.87 2.99
N GLU A 55 -13.11 -5.89 2.99
CA GLU A 55 -12.79 -7.19 2.40
C GLU A 55 -13.42 -7.29 1.02
N GLU A 56 -12.62 -7.71 0.04
CA GLU A 56 -13.06 -7.96 -1.32
C GLU A 56 -12.31 -9.18 -1.88
N ASN A 57 -13.05 -10.17 -2.40
CA ASN A 57 -12.47 -11.37 -3.01
C ASN A 57 -11.42 -12.09 -2.13
N GLY A 58 -11.69 -12.18 -0.81
CA GLY A 58 -10.79 -12.82 0.17
C GLY A 58 -9.56 -11.99 0.57
N ARG A 59 -9.45 -10.76 0.06
CA ARG A 59 -8.36 -9.83 0.37
C ARG A 59 -8.85 -8.67 1.22
N ILE A 60 -7.98 -8.15 2.06
CA ILE A 60 -8.23 -6.90 2.78
C ILE A 60 -7.62 -5.76 1.98
N LEU A 61 -8.45 -4.79 1.61
CA LEU A 61 -8.05 -3.61 0.84
C LEU A 61 -8.00 -2.41 1.78
N VAL A 62 -6.92 -1.63 1.68
CA VAL A 62 -6.76 -0.37 2.42
C VAL A 62 -6.31 0.72 1.48
N ALA A 63 -7.15 1.73 1.26
CA ALA A 63 -6.77 2.91 0.50
C ALA A 63 -6.03 3.92 1.40
N VAL A 64 -4.92 4.44 0.89
CA VAL A 64 -4.16 5.53 1.51
C VAL A 64 -4.13 6.69 0.52
N ASN A 65 -4.70 7.81 0.95
CA ASN A 65 -4.89 9.01 0.12
C ASN A 65 -3.99 10.14 0.62
N GLY A 66 -3.62 11.01 -0.31
CA GLY A 66 -2.79 12.16 -0.05
C GLY A 66 -2.90 13.25 -1.11
N GLU A 67 -2.22 14.35 -0.84
CA GLU A 67 -2.10 15.47 -1.77
C GLU A 67 -1.03 15.13 -2.82
N ASN A 68 -1.37 15.29 -4.08
CA ASN A 68 -0.40 15.22 -5.16
C ASN A 68 0.35 16.55 -5.23
N LEU A 69 1.65 16.51 -4.97
CA LEU A 69 2.49 17.72 -4.94
C LEU A 69 3.12 18.04 -6.32
N ARG A 70 2.78 17.28 -7.36
CA ARG A 70 3.22 17.62 -8.73
C ARG A 70 2.50 18.88 -9.20
N GLN A 71 3.28 19.79 -9.82
CA GLN A 71 2.79 21.05 -10.37
C GLN A 71 2.38 20.95 -11.86
N ASP A 72 2.19 19.72 -12.37
CA ASP A 72 1.93 19.45 -13.79
C ASP A 72 0.45 19.53 -14.20
N GLY A 73 -0.42 20.04 -13.32
CA GLY A 73 -1.86 20.16 -13.57
C GLY A 73 -2.64 18.85 -13.48
N GLY A 74 -2.04 17.80 -12.90
CA GLY A 74 -2.73 16.56 -12.57
C GLY A 74 -3.76 16.71 -11.44
N SER A 75 -4.43 15.61 -11.09
CA SER A 75 -5.36 15.56 -9.96
C SER A 75 -4.67 16.06 -8.68
N PRO A 76 -5.32 16.93 -7.87
CA PRO A 76 -4.76 17.42 -6.61
C PRO A 76 -4.68 16.33 -5.54
N VAL A 77 -5.39 15.22 -5.73
CA VAL A 77 -5.42 14.07 -4.83
C VAL A 77 -4.88 12.84 -5.56
N MET A 78 -4.05 12.08 -4.86
CA MET A 78 -3.53 10.80 -5.31
C MET A 78 -3.67 9.77 -4.17
N GLY A 79 -4.09 8.56 -4.52
CA GLY A 79 -4.30 7.49 -3.55
C GLY A 79 -3.81 6.15 -4.07
N TYR A 80 -3.33 5.31 -3.16
CA TYR A 80 -2.90 3.94 -3.43
C TYR A 80 -3.73 2.96 -2.62
N THR A 81 -4.18 1.89 -3.27
CA THR A 81 -4.87 0.79 -2.60
C THR A 81 -3.87 -0.32 -2.34
N PHE A 82 -3.68 -0.67 -1.08
CA PHE A 82 -2.86 -1.78 -0.63
C PHE A 82 -3.72 -3.02 -0.46
N TYR A 83 -3.24 -4.14 -0.98
CA TYR A 83 -3.90 -5.42 -0.92
C TYR A 83 -3.15 -6.33 0.05
N PHE A 84 -3.86 -6.83 1.05
CA PHE A 84 -3.37 -7.84 1.96
C PHE A 84 -4.09 -9.15 1.66
N GLU A 85 -3.35 -10.16 1.27
CA GLU A 85 -3.86 -11.52 1.21
C GLU A 85 -3.99 -12.02 2.65
N GLN A 86 -5.17 -12.53 3.01
CA GLN A 86 -5.28 -13.33 4.22
C GLN A 86 -4.53 -14.63 3.95
N GLU A 87 -3.64 -15.04 4.85
CA GLU A 87 -3.09 -16.39 4.73
C GLU A 87 -4.25 -17.37 4.72
N GLU A 88 -4.29 -18.26 3.72
CA GLU A 88 -5.16 -19.41 3.81
C GLU A 88 -4.79 -20.10 5.11
N SER A 89 -5.75 -20.14 6.05
CA SER A 89 -5.58 -20.94 7.25
C SER A 89 -5.24 -22.34 6.77
N ALA A 90 -4.10 -22.90 7.22
CA ALA A 90 -3.56 -24.19 6.79
C ALA A 90 -4.49 -25.40 7.03
N ASP A 91 -5.73 -25.16 7.46
CA ASP A 91 -6.73 -26.15 7.82
C ASP A 91 -7.87 -26.33 6.80
N GLY A 92 -7.77 -25.79 5.58
CA GLY A 92 -8.48 -26.30 4.38
C GLY A 92 -9.92 -26.81 4.60
N ARG A 93 -10.75 -26.08 5.36
CA ARG A 93 -12.14 -26.43 5.59
C ARG A 93 -13.03 -25.32 5.04
N LEU A 94 -13.63 -25.64 3.90
CA LEU A 94 -14.85 -25.05 3.38
C LEU A 94 -15.97 -25.09 4.43
#